data_AF-E3L6A4-F1
#
_entry.id   AF-E3L6A4-F1
#
_cell.length_a   1.000
_cell.length_b   1.000
_cell.length_c   1.000
_cell.angle_alpha   90.00
_cell.angle_beta   90.00
_cell.angle_gamma   90.00
#
_symmetry.space_group_name_H-M   'P 1'
#
loop_
_entity.id
_entity.type
_entity.pdbx_description
1 polymer ?
#
loop_
_entity_poly.entity_id
_entity_poly.type
_entity_poly.pdbx_seq_one_letter_code
_entity_poly.pdbx_strand_id
1 'polypeptide(L)'
;MQIPSAFTFITLLVFFPFVIYARPKIPLPNDYIMKSKDGHSEIFSADGKVVYQYALELNAPSTGETRITLKDGSTKKLFNLVGDHDILSLTTGPRE
;
A
#
# COMPACT_ATOMS: atom_id res chain seq x y z
N MET A 1 54.07 9.01 -27.06
CA MET A 1 52.78 8.31 -27.27
C MET A 1 52.55 7.35 -26.11
N GLN A 2 51.73 7.72 -25.13
CA GLN A 2 51.29 6.83 -24.05
C GLN A 2 49.78 6.61 -24.22
N ILE A 3 49.41 5.55 -24.91
CA ILE A 3 48.00 5.10 -25.06
C ILE A 3 47.80 3.59 -24.74
N PRO A 4 48.69 2.83 -24.06
CA PRO A 4 48.40 1.41 -23.81
C PRO A 4 47.35 1.18 -22.70
N SER A 5 47.20 2.12 -21.75
CA SER A 5 46.32 1.94 -20.58
C SER A 5 44.84 2.17 -20.88
N ALA A 6 44.50 3.03 -21.84
CA ALA A 6 43.10 3.29 -22.20
C ALA A 6 42.46 2.12 -22.96
N PHE A 7 43.21 1.51 -23.88
CA PHE A 7 42.73 0.36 -24.65
C PHE A 7 42.49 -0.87 -23.77
N THR A 8 43.37 -1.11 -22.80
CA THR A 8 43.23 -2.22 -21.85
C THR A 8 41.97 -2.09 -20.98
N PHE A 9 41.62 -0.86 -20.57
CA PHE A 9 40.41 -0.59 -19.80
C PHE A 9 39.13 -0.78 -20.64
N ILE A 10 39.14 -0.34 -21.90
CA ILE A 10 38.01 -0.53 -22.82
C ILE A 10 37.83 -2.03 -23.12
N THR A 11 38.92 -2.77 -23.36
CA THR A 11 38.82 -4.23 -23.55
C THR A 11 38.29 -4.93 -22.30
N LEU A 12 38.66 -4.48 -21.10
CA LEU A 12 38.13 -5.05 -19.86
C LEU A 12 36.61 -4.84 -19.76
N LEU A 13 36.10 -3.64 -20.07
CA LEU A 13 34.67 -3.34 -20.05
C LEU A 13 33.85 -4.12 -21.10
N VAL A 14 34.44 -4.38 -22.27
CA VAL A 14 33.75 -5.09 -23.37
C VAL A 14 33.79 -6.61 -23.17
N PHE A 15 34.90 -7.16 -22.67
CA PHE A 15 35.04 -8.61 -22.46
C PHE A 15 34.48 -9.09 -21.12
N PHE A 16 34.43 -8.23 -20.10
CA PHE A 16 33.75 -8.53 -18.85
C PHE A 16 32.44 -7.75 -18.79
N PRO A 17 31.30 -8.33 -19.24
CA PRO A 17 30.02 -7.77 -18.89
C PRO A 17 29.95 -7.74 -17.36
N PHE A 18 29.96 -6.54 -16.80
CA PHE A 18 29.69 -6.34 -15.39
C PHE A 18 28.26 -6.84 -15.17
N VAL A 19 28.14 -8.11 -14.78
CA VAL A 19 26.88 -8.67 -14.31
C VAL A 19 26.61 -7.95 -13.00
N ILE A 20 25.87 -6.84 -13.09
CA ILE A 20 25.21 -6.27 -11.94
C ILE A 20 24.23 -7.35 -11.52
N TYR A 21 24.64 -8.18 -10.57
CA TYR A 21 23.73 -9.02 -9.79
C TYR A 21 22.81 -8.05 -9.05
N ALA A 22 21.81 -7.50 -9.75
CA ALA A 22 20.63 -6.98 -9.13
C ALA A 22 20.13 -8.15 -8.27
N ARG A 23 20.28 -8.01 -6.95
CA ARG A 23 20.07 -9.10 -6.00
C ARG A 23 18.77 -9.82 -6.40
N PRO A 24 18.78 -11.15 -6.56
CA PRO A 24 17.61 -11.88 -6.96
C PRO A 24 16.53 -11.55 -5.94
N LYS A 25 15.49 -10.81 -6.38
CA LYS A 25 14.35 -10.33 -5.59
C LYS A 25 14.59 -10.52 -4.09
N ILE A 26 15.24 -9.55 -3.42
CA ILE A 26 15.09 -9.51 -1.95
C ILE A 26 13.57 -9.53 -1.74
N PRO A 27 13.00 -10.54 -1.06
CA PRO A 27 11.58 -10.53 -0.79
C PRO A 27 11.35 -9.23 -0.03
N LEU A 28 10.63 -8.29 -0.65
CA LEU A 28 10.30 -7.06 0.05
C LEU A 28 9.57 -7.50 1.32
N PRO A 29 9.88 -6.87 2.46
CA PRO A 29 9.14 -7.12 3.69
C PRO A 29 7.64 -7.07 3.41
N ASN A 30 6.86 -7.88 4.13
CA ASN A 30 5.41 -7.85 4.04
C ASN A 30 4.83 -6.62 4.76
N ASP A 31 5.43 -5.47 4.47
CA ASP A 31 5.12 -4.19 5.05
C ASP A 31 4.03 -3.53 4.20
N TYR A 32 3.04 -3.00 4.88
CA TYR A 32 1.93 -2.30 4.27
C TYR A 32 1.83 -0.89 4.85
N ILE A 33 1.60 0.08 3.96
CA ILE A 33 1.39 1.47 4.32
C ILE A 33 -0.06 1.82 3.99
N MET A 34 -0.78 2.35 4.97
CA MET A 34 -2.15 2.81 4.78
C MET A 34 -2.18 4.33 4.63
N LYS A 35 -2.83 4.83 3.58
CA LYS A 35 -3.09 6.25 3.37
C LYS A 35 -4.59 6.49 3.42
N SER A 36 -5.03 7.28 4.38
CA SER A 36 -6.45 7.59 4.57
C SER A 36 -6.81 8.94 3.95
N LYS A 37 -7.95 9.00 3.26
CA LYS A 37 -8.57 10.23 2.77
C LYS A 37 -10.10 10.06 2.75
N ASP A 38 -10.80 10.93 3.47
CA ASP A 38 -12.27 11.10 3.40
C ASP A 38 -13.08 9.78 3.49
N GLY A 39 -12.82 8.93 4.50
CA GLY A 39 -13.55 7.67 4.73
C GLY A 39 -13.14 6.50 3.82
N HIS A 40 -12.23 6.76 2.87
CA HIS A 40 -11.57 5.77 2.05
C HIS A 40 -10.09 5.67 2.41
N SER A 41 -9.49 4.49 2.27
CA SER A 41 -8.08 4.31 2.51
C SER A 41 -7.48 3.32 1.54
N GLU A 42 -6.35 3.70 0.96
CA GLU A 42 -5.57 2.84 0.09
C GLU A 42 -4.45 2.20 0.91
N ILE A 43 -4.27 0.89 0.74
CA ILE A 43 -3.22 0.12 1.40
C ILE A 43 -2.22 -0.28 0.33
N PHE A 44 -0.98 0.17 0.51
CA PHE A 44 0.12 -0.02 -0.42
C PHE A 44 1.04 -1.13 0.08
N SER A 45 1.50 -2.00 -0.82
CA SER A 45 2.65 -2.88 -0.58
C SER A 45 3.96 -2.10 -0.59
N ALA A 46 5.02 -2.72 -0.08
CA ALA A 46 6.36 -2.15 -0.07
C ALA A 46 6.92 -1.76 -1.46
N ASP A 47 6.39 -2.31 -2.56
CA ASP A 47 6.73 -1.90 -3.93
C ASP A 47 5.87 -0.73 -4.46
N GLY A 48 5.05 -0.13 -3.61
CA GLY A 48 4.25 1.06 -3.90
C GLY A 48 2.93 0.79 -4.62
N LYS A 49 2.51 -0.48 -4.78
CA LYS A 49 1.24 -0.82 -5.43
C LYS A 49 0.09 -0.87 -4.43
N VAL A 50 -1.07 -0.39 -4.86
CA VAL A 50 -2.30 -0.59 -4.07
C VAL A 50 -2.69 -2.06 -4.12
N VAL A 51 -2.69 -2.70 -2.96
CA VAL A 51 -3.05 -4.12 -2.81
C VAL A 51 -4.43 -4.29 -2.20
N TYR A 52 -4.87 -3.34 -1.38
CA TYR A 52 -6.19 -3.32 -0.78
C TYR A 52 -6.75 -1.91 -0.72
N GLN A 53 -8.08 -1.85 -0.68
CA GLN A 53 -8.81 -0.64 -0.41
C GLN A 53 -9.75 -0.88 0.76
N TYR A 54 -9.68 0.01 1.74
CA TYR A 54 -10.49 0.01 2.94
C TYR A 54 -11.50 1.16 2.85
N ALA A 55 -12.75 0.89 3.18
CA ALA A 55 -13.79 1.91 3.27
C ALA A 55 -14.56 1.73 4.58
N LEU A 56 -14.85 2.85 5.23
CA LEU A 56 -15.67 2.92 6.43
C LEU A 56 -16.88 3.80 6.15
N GLU A 57 -18.06 3.25 6.35
CA GLU A 57 -19.34 3.92 6.18
C GLU A 57 -20.03 3.96 7.55
N LEU A 58 -20.26 5.17 8.07
CA LEU A 58 -21.01 5.39 9.31
C LEU A 58 -22.51 5.37 9.02
N ASN A 59 -23.30 4.90 9.99
CA ASN A 59 -24.75 4.75 9.89
C ASN A 59 -25.17 3.84 8.72
N ALA A 60 -24.41 2.77 8.49
CA ALA A 60 -24.64 1.83 7.42
C ALA A 60 -24.52 0.38 7.93
N PRO A 61 -25.48 -0.51 7.59
CA PRO A 61 -26.69 -0.26 6.79
C PRO A 61 -27.79 0.54 7.51
N SER A 62 -27.75 0.66 8.84
CA SER A 62 -28.72 1.45 9.60
C SER A 62 -28.05 2.44 10.56
N THR A 63 -28.84 3.35 11.12
CA THR A 63 -28.35 4.38 12.06
C THR A 63 -27.73 3.74 13.30
N GLY A 64 -26.52 4.18 13.66
CA GLY A 64 -25.76 3.61 14.79
C GLY A 64 -24.86 2.43 14.41
N GLU A 65 -25.01 1.86 13.21
CA GLU A 65 -24.13 0.80 12.70
C GLU A 65 -22.96 1.38 11.90
N THR A 66 -21.84 0.67 11.91
CA THR A 66 -20.67 0.98 11.09
C THR A 66 -20.40 -0.17 10.12
N ARG A 67 -20.34 0.14 8.83
CA ARG A 67 -19.92 -0.83 7.82
C ARG A 67 -18.48 -0.60 7.44
N ILE A 68 -17.69 -1.66 7.52
CA ILE A 68 -16.30 -1.71 7.05
C ILE A 68 -16.25 -2.64 5.83
N THR A 69 -15.72 -2.13 4.72
CA THR A 69 -15.51 -2.91 3.49
C THR A 69 -14.03 -2.97 3.16
N LEU A 70 -13.51 -4.19 2.97
CA LEU A 70 -12.17 -4.42 2.42
C LEU A 70 -12.29 -4.97 1.00
N LYS A 71 -11.60 -4.33 0.05
CA LYS A 71 -11.50 -4.73 -1.35
C LYS A 71 -10.05 -5.02 -1.70
N ASP A 72 -9.80 -5.83 -2.72
CA ASP A 72 -8.47 -5.93 -3.32
C ASP A 72 -8.14 -4.69 -4.18
N GLY A 73 -6.91 -4.65 -4.70
CA GLY A 73 -6.45 -3.58 -5.59
C GLY A 73 -7.25 -3.45 -6.90
N SER A 74 -8.04 -4.47 -7.27
CA SER A 74 -8.95 -4.44 -8.42
C SER A 74 -10.36 -3.97 -8.07
N THR A 75 -10.60 -3.53 -6.82
CA THR A 75 -11.88 -3.13 -6.23
C THR A 75 -12.86 -4.28 -5.96
N LYS A 76 -12.44 -5.54 -6.17
CA LYS A 76 -13.27 -6.70 -5.82
C LYS A 76 -13.38 -6.78 -4.31
N LYS A 77 -14.62 -6.89 -3.82
CA LYS A 77 -14.90 -7.03 -2.39
C LYS A 77 -14.35 -8.35 -1.85
N LEU A 78 -13.51 -8.26 -0.82
CA LEU A 78 -12.94 -9.41 -0.11
C LEU A 78 -13.69 -9.67 1.19
N PHE A 79 -14.02 -8.60 1.92
CA PHE A 79 -14.65 -8.70 3.23
C PHE A 79 -15.68 -7.60 3.47
N ASN A 80 -16.67 -7.90 4.30
CA ASN A 80 -17.65 -6.96 4.83
C ASN A 80 -17.80 -7.22 6.31
N LEU A 81 -17.64 -6.20 7.13
CA LEU A 81 -18.01 -6.22 8.53
C LEU A 81 -19.09 -5.18 8.76
N VAL A 82 -20.11 -5.53 9.53
CA VAL A 82 -21.06 -4.57 10.08
C VAL A 82 -20.91 -4.67 11.59
N GLY A 83 -20.43 -3.59 12.19
CA GLY A 83 -20.44 -3.38 13.64
C GLY A 83 -21.75 -2.71 14.03
N ASP A 84 -22.33 -3.17 15.13
CA ASP A 84 -23.56 -2.62 15.69
C ASP A 84 -23.21 -1.81 16.96
N HIS A 85 -23.87 -0.65 17.14
CA HIS A 85 -23.67 0.27 18.27
C HIS A 85 -22.26 0.88 18.44
N ASP A 86 -21.47 1.04 17.37
CA ASP A 86 -20.12 1.63 17.46
C ASP A 86 -20.13 3.16 17.70
N ILE A 87 -21.23 3.84 17.33
CA ILE A 87 -21.37 5.29 17.53
C ILE A 87 -22.05 5.53 18.88
N LEU A 88 -21.27 5.92 19.88
CA LEU A 88 -21.80 6.56 21.07
C LEU A 88 -22.51 7.85 20.62
N SER A 89 -23.84 7.82 20.55
CA SER A 89 -24.65 9.02 20.39
C SER A 89 -24.34 9.94 21.57
N LEU A 90 -23.46 10.92 21.38
CA LEU A 90 -23.34 12.07 22.26
C LEU A 90 -24.61 12.90 22.08
N THR A 91 -25.71 12.41 22.64
CA THR A 91 -26.95 13.14 22.74
C THR A 91 -26.72 14.24 23.78
N THR A 92 -26.16 15.38 23.36
CA THR A 92 -26.26 16.61 24.13
C THR A 92 -27.70 17.09 24.05
N GLY A 93 -28.56 16.56 24.91
CA GLY A 93 -29.87 17.14 25.17
C GLY A 93 -29.70 18.56 25.75
N PRO A 94 -30.64 19.48 25.51
CA PRO A 94 -30.58 20.80 26.11
C PRO A 94 -30.58 20.66 27.64
N ARG A 95 -29.65 21.34 28.31
CA ARG A 95 -29.74 21.55 29.75
C ARG A 95 -30.98 22.42 29.99
N GLU A 96 -31.91 21.90 30.79
CA GLU A 96 -33.05 22.62 31.37
C GLU A 96 -32.61 23.90 32.09
#